data_AF-D0TV37-F1
#
_entry.id   AF-D0TV37-F1
#
_cell.length_a   1.000
_cell.length_b   1.000
_cell.length_c   1.000
_cell.angle_alpha   90.00
_cell.angle_beta   90.00
_cell.angle_gamma   90.00
#
_symmetry.space_group_name_H-M   'P 1'
#
loop_
_entity.id
_entity.type
_entity.pdbx_description
1 polymer ?
#
loop_
_entity_poly.entity_id
_entity_poly.type
_entity_poly.pdbx_seq_one_letter_code
_entity_poly.pdbx_strand_id
1 'polypeptide(L)'
;MVKVQIKSEKLTSFGGIFPIMEKFDRMLSCTIDSTLGLRSKVYGYQYSEIIRSLMCVYFCGGSCVEDVTSHLMEALCLHPPLRTCSADTILRAIRELTTPNLTYRSDSGKSYDFNVASDLNNLLVNALLATGQLLPDNEYDFDFDHQFIETEKFDAKITYKKFTGYSPGIATVGDVIVGIENRDGNTNVRFHQEDTLKRIFERLENARIHINRARMDCGSCSEAMVEMVEKHSRHFYIRANRCVSLYDDIFALRGWKTEYINGHEFEICSIIAEKWVGKAYRLVIQRQRSINKELDLWEGEYTYRCILTNDYTSTDRDIVEYYNKRGGAERVLDDMNNGFGWKRLPKSFMAENTVFLLLTALIRNFYRHLISDANMKSFGLKRTSRIKTFVFKYVSVPAKWIKTARQHILNIYTSNDAYMMAFKFDFG
;
A
#
# COMPACT_ATOMS: atom_id res chain seq x y z
N MET A 1 43.77 -6.26 27.52
CA MET A 1 43.46 -5.09 26.67
C MET A 1 43.36 -5.56 25.23
N VAL A 2 42.28 -5.19 24.52
CA VAL A 2 42.14 -5.49 23.08
C VAL A 2 42.97 -4.48 22.29
N LYS A 3 43.82 -4.95 21.38
CA LYS A 3 44.60 -4.09 20.47
C LYS A 3 43.66 -3.63 19.34
N VAL A 4 43.29 -2.36 19.35
CA VAL A 4 42.43 -1.76 18.31
C VAL A 4 43.28 -1.40 17.09
N GLN A 5 42.87 -1.85 15.90
CA GLN A 5 43.47 -1.48 14.61
C GLN A 5 42.40 -0.86 13.71
N ILE A 6 42.71 0.29 13.11
CA ILE A 6 41.83 0.97 12.15
C ILE A 6 42.38 0.71 10.74
N LYS A 7 41.53 0.24 9.83
CA LYS A 7 41.86 0.02 8.41
C LYS A 7 41.01 0.97 7.55
N SER A 8 41.62 1.59 6.54
CA SER A 8 41.00 2.59 5.66
C SER A 8 40.45 2.02 4.34
N GLU A 9 40.22 0.70 4.27
CA GLU A 9 39.67 0.07 3.08
C GLU A 9 38.21 0.49 2.85
N LYS A 10 37.82 0.66 1.57
CA LYS A 10 36.45 0.96 1.17
C LYS A 10 35.54 -0.27 1.33
N LEU A 11 35.14 -0.54 2.57
CA LEU A 11 34.17 -1.55 2.95
C LEU A 11 32.81 -0.90 3.19
N THR A 12 31.74 -1.62 2.87
CA THR A 12 30.37 -1.23 3.22
C THR A 12 29.75 -2.24 4.17
N SER A 13 28.90 -1.79 5.08
CA SER A 13 28.05 -2.63 5.93
C SER A 13 26.77 -3.09 5.25
N PHE A 14 26.49 -2.62 4.03
CA PHE A 14 25.23 -2.84 3.30
C PHE A 14 25.42 -3.68 2.03
N GLY A 15 26.26 -4.71 2.05
CA GLY A 15 26.59 -5.51 0.86
C GLY A 15 25.38 -6.13 0.15
N GLY A 16 24.33 -6.48 0.89
CA GLY A 16 23.12 -7.05 0.31
C GLY A 16 22.25 -6.04 -0.46
N ILE A 17 22.56 -4.74 -0.43
CA ILE A 17 21.80 -3.74 -1.20
C ILE A 17 22.09 -3.80 -2.70
N PHE A 18 23.32 -4.14 -3.08
CA PHE A 18 23.75 -4.11 -4.47
C PHE A 18 22.96 -5.04 -5.40
N PRO A 19 22.71 -6.34 -5.08
CA PRO A 19 21.88 -7.18 -5.95
C PRO A 19 20.43 -6.69 -6.01
N ILE A 20 19.96 -6.00 -4.97
CA ILE A 20 18.62 -5.40 -4.96
C ILE A 20 18.57 -4.21 -5.91
N MET A 21 19.62 -3.39 -5.94
CA MET A 21 19.75 -2.28 -6.89
C MET A 21 19.75 -2.78 -8.33
N GLU A 22 20.51 -3.85 -8.63
CA GLU A 22 20.56 -4.47 -9.96
C GLU A 22 19.21 -5.08 -10.36
N LYS A 23 18.55 -5.79 -9.44
CA LYS A 23 17.23 -6.37 -9.69
C LYS A 23 16.16 -5.29 -9.91
N PHE A 24 16.20 -4.19 -9.14
CA PHE A 24 15.31 -3.05 -9.34
C PHE A 24 15.54 -2.45 -10.73
N ASP A 25 16.79 -2.21 -11.09
CA ASP A 25 17.15 -1.57 -12.36
C ASP A 25 16.66 -2.39 -13.56
N ARG A 26 16.95 -3.69 -13.54
CA ARG A 26 16.52 -4.62 -14.60
C ARG A 26 15.00 -4.73 -14.74
N MET A 27 14.27 -4.74 -13.62
CA MET A 27 12.83 -4.99 -13.63
C MET A 27 11.99 -3.73 -13.85
N LEU A 28 12.46 -2.57 -13.39
CA LEU A 28 11.61 -1.38 -13.27
C LEU A 28 12.15 -0.15 -13.99
N SER A 29 13.45 -0.05 -14.33
CA SER A 29 13.97 1.20 -14.92
C SER A 29 13.30 1.55 -16.23
N CYS A 30 13.12 0.57 -17.13
CA CYS A 30 12.43 0.77 -18.41
C CYS A 30 10.97 1.20 -18.21
N THR A 31 10.25 0.54 -17.30
CA THR A 31 8.84 0.86 -17.00
C THR A 31 8.69 2.25 -16.40
N ILE A 32 9.58 2.63 -15.49
CA ILE A 32 9.58 3.96 -14.86
C ILE A 32 9.82 5.05 -15.90
N ASP A 33 10.91 4.93 -16.66
CA ASP A 33 11.35 6.00 -17.56
C ASP A 33 10.47 6.11 -18.82
N SER A 34 9.82 5.01 -19.24
CA SER A 34 8.81 5.05 -20.30
C SER A 34 7.48 5.63 -19.84
N THR A 35 7.07 5.38 -18.59
CA THR A 35 5.79 5.91 -18.05
C THR A 35 5.90 7.39 -17.69
N LEU A 36 6.99 7.81 -17.04
CA LEU A 36 7.19 9.20 -16.59
C LEU A 36 7.88 10.09 -17.64
N GLY A 37 8.43 9.48 -18.68
CA GLY A 37 9.31 10.13 -19.64
C GLY A 37 10.73 10.33 -19.12
N LEU A 38 11.65 10.59 -20.04
CA LEU A 38 13.05 10.85 -19.69
C LEU A 38 13.19 12.21 -18.99
N ARG A 39 13.76 12.19 -17.79
CA ARG A 39 14.00 13.40 -16.99
C ARG A 39 15.13 14.25 -17.54
N SER A 40 16.22 13.62 -18.00
CA SER A 40 17.37 14.31 -18.58
C SER A 40 17.74 13.71 -19.93
N LYS A 41 17.99 14.55 -20.92
CA LYS A 41 18.39 14.11 -22.27
C LYS A 41 19.90 13.99 -22.47
N VAL A 42 20.70 14.61 -21.60
CA VAL A 42 22.15 14.78 -21.82
C VAL A 42 22.95 14.33 -20.60
N TYR A 43 22.81 15.04 -19.49
CA TYR A 43 23.52 14.74 -18.25
C TYR A 43 22.58 14.93 -17.07
N GLY A 44 22.50 13.93 -16.21
CA GLY A 44 21.62 13.93 -15.04
C GLY A 44 21.10 12.54 -14.73
N TYR A 45 20.31 12.45 -13.67
CA TYR A 45 19.63 11.23 -13.25
C TYR A 45 18.27 11.10 -13.93
N GLN A 46 17.95 9.91 -14.41
CA GLN A 46 16.58 9.53 -14.81
C GLN A 46 15.70 9.27 -13.58
N TYR A 47 14.37 9.21 -13.78
CA TYR A 47 13.45 8.95 -12.66
C TYR A 47 13.69 7.57 -12.06
N SER A 48 13.99 6.56 -12.87
CA SER A 48 14.38 5.21 -12.40
C SER A 48 15.53 5.23 -11.40
N GLU A 49 16.61 5.94 -11.70
CA GLU A 49 17.78 6.09 -10.82
C GLU A 49 17.46 6.83 -9.52
N ILE A 50 16.58 7.84 -9.60
CA ILE A 50 16.15 8.62 -8.44
C ILE A 50 15.26 7.79 -7.52
N ILE A 51 14.30 7.06 -8.07
CA ILE A 51 13.41 6.16 -7.31
C ILE A 51 14.23 5.02 -6.69
N ARG A 52 15.22 4.48 -7.41
CA ARG A 52 16.15 3.48 -6.86
C ARG A 52 16.98 4.05 -5.70
N SER A 53 17.42 5.30 -5.78
CA SER A 53 18.12 5.97 -4.68
C SER A 53 17.21 6.16 -3.46
N LEU A 54 15.94 6.50 -3.66
CA LEU A 54 14.93 6.56 -2.59
C LEU A 54 14.64 5.17 -1.99
N MET A 55 14.58 4.12 -2.82
CA MET A 55 14.45 2.73 -2.35
C MET A 55 15.58 2.38 -1.37
N CYS A 56 16.82 2.72 -1.72
CA CYS A 56 17.98 2.41 -0.88
C CYS A 56 17.88 3.01 0.53
N VAL A 57 17.20 4.14 0.73
CA VAL A 57 16.94 4.71 2.06
C VAL A 57 16.26 3.68 2.96
N TYR A 58 15.10 3.18 2.56
CA TYR A 58 14.32 2.24 3.37
C TYR A 58 14.95 0.86 3.45
N PHE A 59 15.60 0.42 2.37
CA PHE A 59 16.27 -0.88 2.33
C PHE A 59 17.58 -0.92 3.13
N CYS A 60 18.17 0.23 3.46
CA CYS A 60 19.31 0.31 4.39
C CYS A 60 18.90 0.73 5.81
N GLY A 61 17.59 0.77 6.11
CA GLY A 61 17.08 1.10 7.45
C GLY A 61 16.97 2.59 7.77
N GLY A 62 17.10 3.44 6.75
CA GLY A 62 16.79 4.86 6.83
C GLY A 62 15.30 5.12 7.00
N SER A 63 14.99 6.35 7.38
CA SER A 63 13.67 6.79 7.84
C SER A 63 13.21 8.12 7.25
N CYS A 64 14.14 8.94 6.74
CA CYS A 64 13.85 10.17 6.01
C CYS A 64 14.74 10.26 4.75
N VAL A 65 14.31 11.07 3.78
CA VAL A 65 14.96 11.16 2.46
C VAL A 65 16.43 11.61 2.59
N GLU A 66 16.70 12.47 3.57
CA GLU A 66 18.01 13.04 3.90
C GLU A 66 19.05 11.97 4.25
N ASP A 67 18.61 10.82 4.79
CA ASP A 67 19.49 9.71 5.18
C ASP A 67 20.34 9.20 4.00
N VAL A 68 19.85 9.36 2.75
CA VAL A 68 20.62 8.99 1.56
C VAL A 68 21.93 9.78 1.49
N THR A 69 21.90 11.08 1.79
CA THR A 69 23.07 11.96 1.69
C THR A 69 23.89 11.90 2.98
N SER A 70 23.24 11.91 4.15
CA SER A 70 23.94 12.02 5.44
C SER A 70 24.59 10.72 5.90
N HIS A 71 24.07 9.56 5.50
CA HIS A 71 24.50 8.26 6.06
C HIS A 71 24.81 7.19 5.02
N LEU A 72 24.13 7.20 3.87
CA LEU A 72 24.19 6.06 2.94
C LEU A 72 25.03 6.31 1.69
N MET A 73 25.25 7.57 1.30
CA MET A 73 25.88 7.94 0.03
C MET A 73 27.24 7.28 -0.16
N GLU A 74 28.09 7.30 0.86
CA GLU A 74 29.45 6.71 0.80
C GLU A 74 29.42 5.21 0.51
N ALA A 75 28.42 4.51 1.05
CA ALA A 75 28.24 3.08 0.85
C ALA A 75 27.60 2.75 -0.51
N LEU A 76 26.55 3.49 -0.89
CA LEU A 76 25.78 3.22 -2.11
C LEU A 76 26.56 3.56 -3.38
N CYS A 77 27.39 4.61 -3.35
CA CYS A 77 28.26 5.00 -4.47
C CYS A 77 29.43 4.04 -4.73
N LEU A 78 29.61 2.99 -3.92
CA LEU A 78 30.58 1.94 -4.21
C LEU A 78 30.13 1.01 -5.34
N HIS A 79 28.83 1.01 -5.70
CA HIS A 79 28.35 0.23 -6.83
C HIS A 79 28.99 0.74 -8.14
N PRO A 80 29.62 -0.13 -8.96
CA PRO A 80 30.40 0.35 -10.10
C PRO A 80 29.57 1.00 -11.23
N PRO A 81 28.48 0.39 -11.74
CA PRO A 81 27.65 1.03 -12.76
C PRO A 81 26.49 1.87 -12.22
N LEU A 82 25.82 1.44 -11.13
CA LEU A 82 24.59 2.07 -10.66
C LEU A 82 24.89 3.28 -9.78
N ARG A 83 24.49 4.45 -10.26
CA ARG A 83 24.69 5.72 -9.56
C ARG A 83 23.64 5.93 -8.47
N THR A 84 23.97 6.72 -7.45
CA THR A 84 23.05 7.13 -6.38
C THR A 84 23.00 8.65 -6.32
N CYS A 85 21.79 9.21 -6.27
CA CYS A 85 21.60 10.66 -6.22
C CYS A 85 21.39 11.16 -4.78
N SER A 86 21.60 12.47 -4.57
CA SER A 86 21.42 13.11 -3.27
C SER A 86 19.95 13.28 -2.90
N ALA A 87 19.69 13.49 -1.61
CA ALA A 87 18.40 13.87 -1.06
C ALA A 87 17.79 15.06 -1.83
N ASP A 88 18.59 16.10 -2.12
CA ASP A 88 18.12 17.27 -2.89
C ASP A 88 17.62 16.89 -4.29
N THR A 89 18.25 15.92 -4.93
CA THR A 89 17.83 15.43 -6.25
C THR A 89 16.50 14.67 -6.15
N ILE A 90 16.35 13.83 -5.12
CA ILE A 90 15.10 13.10 -4.84
C ILE A 90 13.97 14.10 -4.55
N LEU A 91 14.20 15.05 -3.64
CA LEU A 91 13.22 16.07 -3.26
C LEU A 91 12.86 16.98 -4.44
N ARG A 92 13.78 17.22 -5.37
CA ARG A 92 13.49 17.96 -6.61
C ARG A 92 12.62 17.14 -7.56
N ALA A 93 12.92 15.86 -7.77
CA ALA A 93 12.09 14.99 -8.59
C ALA A 93 10.66 14.85 -8.07
N ILE A 94 10.49 14.79 -6.74
CA ILE A 94 9.15 14.82 -6.12
C ILE A 94 8.37 16.07 -6.56
N ARG A 95 9.02 17.24 -6.55
CA ARG A 95 8.40 18.49 -7.00
C ARG A 95 8.12 18.49 -8.50
N GLU A 96 9.05 17.99 -9.31
CA GLU A 96 8.90 17.91 -10.78
C GLU A 96 7.71 17.01 -11.19
N LEU A 97 7.47 15.93 -10.45
CA LEU A 97 6.38 14.98 -10.68
C LEU A 97 5.04 15.41 -10.05
N THR A 98 5.00 16.57 -9.39
CA THR A 98 3.80 17.04 -8.69
C THR A 98 2.76 17.53 -9.68
N THR A 99 1.53 17.03 -9.54
CA THR A 99 0.37 17.53 -10.28
C THR A 99 -0.50 18.43 -9.40
N PRO A 100 -1.20 19.44 -9.96
CA PRO A 100 -2.13 20.28 -9.21
C PRO A 100 -3.23 19.48 -8.51
N ASN A 101 -3.75 20.03 -7.41
CA ASN A 101 -4.95 19.49 -6.76
C ASN A 101 -6.20 19.76 -7.60
N LEU A 102 -7.15 18.84 -7.53
CA LEU A 102 -8.53 19.01 -7.94
C LEU A 102 -9.35 19.47 -6.74
N THR A 103 -9.96 20.64 -6.82
CA THR A 103 -10.79 21.20 -5.75
C THR A 103 -12.26 20.94 -6.03
N TYR A 104 -12.93 20.29 -5.08
CA TYR A 104 -14.37 20.10 -5.08
C TYR A 104 -15.06 21.03 -4.09
N ARG A 105 -16.23 21.56 -4.46
CA ARG A 105 -17.05 22.40 -3.60
C ARG A 105 -18.30 21.65 -3.17
N SER A 106 -18.54 21.61 -1.86
CA SER A 106 -19.80 21.08 -1.30
C SER A 106 -20.93 22.10 -1.44
N ASP A 107 -22.17 21.62 -1.33
CA ASP A 107 -23.38 22.47 -1.32
C ASP A 107 -23.35 23.53 -0.20
N SER A 108 -22.61 23.25 0.89
CA SER A 108 -22.39 24.19 2.00
C SER A 108 -21.33 25.26 1.72
N GLY A 109 -20.78 25.33 0.51
CA GLY A 109 -19.74 26.27 0.09
C GLY A 109 -18.32 25.91 0.55
N LYS A 110 -18.14 24.82 1.31
CA LYS A 110 -16.80 24.35 1.72
C LYS A 110 -16.06 23.72 0.54
N SER A 111 -14.76 24.01 0.44
CA SER A 111 -13.86 23.48 -0.59
C SER A 111 -12.92 22.43 -0.03
N TYR A 112 -12.72 21.36 -0.78
CA TYR A 112 -11.88 20.21 -0.42
C TYR A 112 -10.97 19.85 -1.59
N ASP A 113 -9.69 19.70 -1.31
CA ASP A 113 -8.68 19.35 -2.30
C ASP A 113 -8.41 17.85 -2.34
N PHE A 114 -8.27 17.33 -3.56
CA PHE A 114 -7.87 15.97 -3.89
C PHE A 114 -6.66 16.02 -4.81
N ASN A 115 -5.70 15.11 -4.62
CA ASN A 115 -4.57 14.94 -5.51
C ASN A 115 -4.63 13.56 -6.17
N VAL A 116 -4.91 13.57 -7.47
CA VAL A 116 -5.14 12.35 -8.27
C VAL A 116 -3.83 11.72 -8.75
N ALA A 117 -2.82 12.54 -9.11
CA ALA A 117 -1.52 12.09 -9.60
C ALA A 117 -1.60 10.92 -10.61
N SER A 118 -2.33 11.12 -11.71
CA SER A 118 -2.73 10.05 -12.64
C SER A 118 -1.54 9.26 -13.19
N ASP A 119 -0.49 9.93 -13.66
CA ASP A 119 0.68 9.28 -14.28
C ASP A 119 1.45 8.40 -13.30
N LEU A 120 1.54 8.81 -12.03
CA LEU A 120 2.19 8.02 -10.99
C LEU A 120 1.35 6.83 -10.55
N ASN A 121 0.03 6.97 -10.53
CA ASN A 121 -0.84 5.82 -10.32
C ASN A 121 -0.78 4.84 -11.51
N ASN A 122 -0.66 5.32 -12.75
CA ASN A 122 -0.42 4.47 -13.92
C ASN A 122 0.92 3.74 -13.79
N LEU A 123 1.98 4.45 -13.37
CA LEU A 123 3.27 3.84 -13.08
C LEU A 123 3.16 2.74 -12.01
N LEU A 124 2.38 2.96 -10.95
CA LEU A 124 2.21 1.98 -9.88
C LEU A 124 1.64 0.65 -10.41
N VAL A 125 0.62 0.70 -11.28
CA VAL A 125 0.04 -0.48 -11.93
C VAL A 125 1.00 -1.09 -12.95
N ASN A 126 1.64 -0.27 -13.79
CA ASN A 126 2.62 -0.74 -14.78
C ASN A 126 3.81 -1.46 -14.12
N ALA A 127 4.27 -0.97 -12.97
CA ALA A 127 5.33 -1.60 -12.19
C ALA A 127 4.91 -2.99 -11.68
N LEU A 128 3.66 -3.16 -11.23
CA LEU A 128 3.13 -4.45 -10.80
C LEU A 128 3.00 -5.46 -11.94
N LEU A 129 2.67 -4.99 -13.14
CA LEU A 129 2.68 -5.81 -14.35
C LEU A 129 4.11 -6.21 -14.73
N ALA A 130 5.05 -5.26 -14.70
CA ALA A 130 6.45 -5.51 -15.04
C ALA A 130 7.14 -6.50 -14.08
N THR A 131 6.73 -6.53 -12.81
CA THR A 131 7.24 -7.49 -11.83
C THR A 131 6.47 -8.82 -11.80
N GLY A 132 5.44 -8.97 -12.62
CA GLY A 132 4.56 -10.14 -12.65
C GLY A 132 3.75 -10.34 -11.35
N GLN A 133 3.62 -9.31 -10.52
CA GLN A 133 2.78 -9.35 -9.32
C GLN A 133 1.30 -9.28 -9.66
N LEU A 134 0.97 -8.59 -10.76
CA LEU A 134 -0.31 -8.66 -11.42
C LEU A 134 -0.10 -9.19 -12.84
N LEU A 135 -1.09 -9.91 -13.35
CA LEU A 135 -1.11 -10.48 -14.69
C LEU A 135 -2.30 -9.89 -15.45
N PRO A 136 -2.11 -9.48 -16.71
CA PRO A 136 -3.22 -9.11 -17.58
C PRO A 136 -4.21 -10.26 -17.73
N ASP A 137 -5.46 -9.91 -17.96
CA ASP A 137 -6.59 -10.81 -18.21
C ASP A 137 -6.86 -11.78 -17.05
N ASN A 138 -6.51 -11.37 -15.83
CA ASN A 138 -6.70 -12.14 -14.60
C ASN A 138 -7.62 -11.39 -13.62
N GLU A 139 -8.25 -12.15 -12.72
CA GLU A 139 -9.22 -11.60 -11.77
C GLU A 139 -8.67 -11.53 -10.34
N TYR A 140 -9.02 -10.47 -9.63
CA TYR A 140 -8.45 -10.16 -8.33
C TYR A 140 -9.48 -9.74 -7.28
N ASP A 141 -9.06 -9.89 -6.00
CA ASP A 141 -9.78 -9.34 -4.86
C ASP A 141 -9.27 -7.92 -4.57
N PHE A 142 -10.20 -6.96 -4.55
CA PHE A 142 -9.96 -5.54 -4.35
C PHE A 142 -10.42 -5.08 -2.97
N ASP A 143 -9.59 -4.30 -2.30
CA ASP A 143 -9.94 -3.60 -1.06
C ASP A 143 -9.71 -2.10 -1.24
N PHE A 144 -10.56 -1.30 -0.62
CA PHE A 144 -10.39 0.14 -0.55
C PHE A 144 -10.61 0.65 0.87
N ASP A 145 -9.68 1.47 1.36
CA ASP A 145 -9.77 2.12 2.66
C ASP A 145 -9.12 3.51 2.66
N HIS A 146 -9.49 4.33 3.64
CA HIS A 146 -8.86 5.62 3.88
C HIS A 146 -7.84 5.51 5.00
N GLN A 147 -6.59 5.86 4.72
CA GLN A 147 -5.59 6.04 5.75
C GLN A 147 -5.59 7.48 6.23
N PHE A 148 -5.54 7.71 7.54
CA PHE A 148 -5.27 9.04 8.07
C PHE A 148 -3.77 9.16 8.37
N ILE A 149 -3.13 10.16 7.80
CA ILE A 149 -1.72 10.46 8.01
C ILE A 149 -1.65 11.74 8.84
N GLU A 150 -1.32 11.59 10.12
CA GLU A 150 -1.11 12.71 11.04
C GLU A 150 0.15 13.48 10.64
N THR A 151 0.00 14.79 10.46
CA THR A 151 1.11 15.67 10.12
C THR A 151 0.73 17.15 10.31
N GLU A 152 1.73 17.96 10.61
CA GLU A 152 1.61 19.42 10.72
C GLU A 152 2.17 20.11 9.47
N LYS A 153 1.85 19.56 8.28
CA LYS A 153 2.26 20.18 7.02
C LYS A 153 1.48 21.47 6.77
N PHE A 154 2.02 22.33 5.91
CA PHE A 154 1.55 23.70 5.73
C PHE A 154 0.07 23.78 5.36
N ASP A 155 -0.39 22.90 4.47
CA ASP A 155 -1.78 22.83 3.99
C ASP A 155 -2.61 21.73 4.66
N ALA A 156 -2.10 21.08 5.71
CA ALA A 156 -2.81 20.01 6.40
C ALA A 156 -3.98 20.58 7.24
N LYS A 157 -5.09 19.83 7.31
CA LYS A 157 -6.33 20.26 7.95
C LYS A 157 -6.73 19.32 9.09
N ILE A 158 -7.46 19.84 10.07
CA ILE A 158 -7.94 19.06 11.22
C ILE A 158 -8.93 17.98 10.76
N THR A 159 -8.60 16.73 11.02
CA THR A 159 -9.42 15.56 10.70
C THR A 159 -10.55 15.40 11.74
N TYR A 160 -11.57 14.60 11.40
CA TYR A 160 -12.59 14.23 12.40
C TYR A 160 -12.01 13.43 13.59
N LYS A 161 -10.83 12.83 13.41
CA LYS A 161 -10.08 12.14 14.47
C LYS A 161 -9.33 13.10 15.41
N LYS A 162 -9.56 14.41 15.27
CA LYS A 162 -9.03 15.50 16.13
C LYS A 162 -7.50 15.69 16.06
N PHE A 163 -6.88 15.35 14.94
CA PHE A 163 -5.49 15.70 14.64
C PHE A 163 -5.37 16.31 13.23
N THR A 164 -4.34 17.10 13.00
CA THR A 164 -4.05 17.72 11.69
C THR A 164 -3.42 16.67 10.78
N GLY A 165 -3.87 16.60 9.52
CA GLY A 165 -3.29 15.64 8.59
C GLY A 165 -3.97 15.57 7.23
N TYR A 166 -3.65 14.49 6.51
CA TYR A 166 -4.26 14.12 5.23
C TYR A 166 -5.03 12.80 5.37
N SER A 167 -5.92 12.51 4.42
CA SER A 167 -6.75 11.31 4.47
C SER A 167 -6.80 10.53 3.14
N PRO A 168 -5.64 10.08 2.60
CA PRO A 168 -5.58 9.39 1.32
C PRO A 168 -6.48 8.16 1.24
N GLY A 169 -7.17 8.03 0.10
CA GLY A 169 -7.87 6.81 -0.30
C GLY A 169 -6.89 5.86 -0.97
N ILE A 170 -6.88 4.60 -0.53
CA ILE A 170 -5.89 3.61 -0.92
C ILE A 170 -6.61 2.36 -1.38
N ALA A 171 -6.27 1.92 -2.59
CA ALA A 171 -6.73 0.67 -3.16
C ALA A 171 -5.62 -0.38 -3.10
N THR A 172 -5.98 -1.59 -2.65
CA THR A 172 -5.08 -2.74 -2.63
C THR A 172 -5.70 -3.93 -3.36
N VAL A 173 -4.85 -4.70 -4.03
CA VAL A 173 -5.20 -6.02 -4.56
C VAL A 173 -4.33 -7.05 -3.86
N GLY A 174 -4.96 -7.94 -3.10
CA GLY A 174 -4.25 -8.88 -2.24
C GLY A 174 -3.34 -8.15 -1.23
N ASP A 175 -2.03 -8.18 -1.48
CA ASP A 175 -1.02 -7.54 -0.63
C ASP A 175 -0.17 -6.55 -1.43
N VAL A 176 -0.70 -5.97 -2.51
CA VAL A 176 -0.03 -4.89 -3.26
C VAL A 176 -0.94 -3.67 -3.35
N ILE A 177 -0.36 -2.48 -3.33
CA ILE A 177 -1.09 -1.22 -3.48
C ILE A 177 -1.22 -0.93 -4.97
N VAL A 178 -2.44 -0.70 -5.45
CA VAL A 178 -2.74 -0.48 -6.88
C VAL A 178 -3.22 0.93 -7.19
N GLY A 179 -3.55 1.73 -6.16
CA GLY A 179 -3.91 3.12 -6.35
C GLY A 179 -3.88 3.90 -5.04
N ILE A 180 -3.47 5.17 -5.13
CA ILE A 180 -3.50 6.13 -4.04
C ILE A 180 -3.98 7.47 -4.60
N GLU A 181 -5.03 8.02 -4.01
CA GLU A 181 -5.40 9.42 -4.23
C GLU A 181 -5.46 10.13 -2.88
N ASN A 182 -4.70 11.22 -2.76
CA ASN A 182 -4.60 11.95 -1.51
C ASN A 182 -5.70 13.01 -1.43
N ARG A 183 -6.07 13.41 -0.22
CA ARG A 183 -7.07 14.45 0.00
C ARG A 183 -6.91 15.09 1.36
N ASP A 184 -7.50 16.27 1.50
CA ASP A 184 -7.55 17.00 2.76
C ASP A 184 -8.03 16.13 3.94
N GLY A 185 -7.44 16.32 5.12
CA GLY A 185 -7.80 15.55 6.31
C GLY A 185 -9.22 15.79 6.82
N ASN A 186 -9.79 16.96 6.56
CA ASN A 186 -11.14 17.35 6.99
C ASN A 186 -12.25 16.91 6.01
N THR A 187 -11.89 16.27 4.90
CA THR A 187 -12.85 15.80 3.90
C THR A 187 -13.63 14.61 4.43
N ASN A 188 -14.96 14.66 4.32
CA ASN A 188 -15.80 13.51 4.67
C ASN A 188 -15.41 12.30 3.81
N VAL A 189 -15.27 11.11 4.40
CA VAL A 189 -14.83 9.88 3.71
C VAL A 189 -15.72 9.49 2.52
N ARG A 190 -16.97 9.95 2.48
CA ARG A 190 -17.92 9.68 1.38
C ARG A 190 -17.83 10.69 0.23
N PHE A 191 -17.30 11.87 0.50
CA PHE A 191 -17.32 12.99 -0.44
C PHE A 191 -16.39 12.70 -1.62
N HIS A 192 -16.95 12.65 -2.84
CA HIS A 192 -16.25 12.28 -4.09
C HIS A 192 -15.43 10.97 -4.01
N GLN A 193 -15.85 10.04 -3.15
CA GLN A 193 -15.25 8.71 -3.09
C GLN A 193 -15.51 7.93 -4.38
N GLU A 194 -16.69 8.11 -4.97
CA GLU A 194 -17.08 7.52 -6.25
C GLU A 194 -16.12 7.88 -7.37
N ASP A 195 -15.78 9.17 -7.50
CA ASP A 195 -14.83 9.66 -8.51
C ASP A 195 -13.46 9.01 -8.35
N THR A 196 -12.99 8.84 -7.11
CA THR A 196 -11.72 8.19 -6.79
C THR A 196 -11.74 6.73 -7.22
N LEU A 197 -12.80 6.01 -6.87
CA LEU A 197 -12.94 4.59 -7.20
C LEU A 197 -13.11 4.36 -8.69
N LYS A 198 -13.91 5.19 -9.36
CA LYS A 198 -14.06 5.16 -10.81
C LYS A 198 -12.71 5.27 -11.51
N ARG A 199 -11.89 6.27 -11.16
CA ARG A 199 -10.54 6.44 -11.73
C ARG A 199 -9.64 5.22 -11.47
N ILE A 200 -9.74 4.62 -10.29
CA ILE A 200 -8.97 3.42 -9.94
C ILE A 200 -9.43 2.21 -10.77
N PHE A 201 -10.74 1.95 -10.85
CA PHE A 201 -11.29 0.83 -11.61
C PHE A 201 -10.98 0.98 -13.11
N GLU A 202 -11.25 2.15 -13.70
CA GLU A 202 -10.94 2.41 -15.12
C GLU A 202 -9.44 2.21 -15.41
N ARG A 203 -8.55 2.58 -14.48
CA ARG A 203 -7.11 2.34 -14.62
C ARG A 203 -6.78 0.84 -14.63
N LEU A 204 -7.39 0.07 -13.74
CA LEU A 204 -7.19 -1.38 -13.68
C LEU A 204 -7.73 -2.06 -14.94
N GLU A 205 -8.91 -1.67 -15.42
CA GLU A 205 -9.52 -2.18 -16.64
C GLU A 205 -8.68 -1.87 -17.88
N ASN A 206 -8.16 -0.65 -17.99
CA ASN A 206 -7.23 -0.26 -19.06
C ASN A 206 -5.94 -1.10 -19.05
N ALA A 207 -5.51 -1.54 -17.87
CA ALA A 207 -4.40 -2.47 -17.68
C ALA A 207 -4.79 -3.95 -17.85
N ARG A 208 -6.04 -4.23 -18.25
CA ARG A 208 -6.64 -5.57 -18.37
C ARG A 208 -6.63 -6.35 -17.05
N ILE A 209 -6.87 -5.66 -15.94
CA ILE A 209 -6.99 -6.26 -14.61
C ILE A 209 -8.47 -6.24 -14.24
N HIS A 210 -9.05 -7.41 -13.98
CA HIS A 210 -10.45 -7.54 -13.63
C HIS A 210 -10.63 -7.74 -12.12
N ILE A 211 -11.71 -7.19 -11.56
CA ILE A 211 -12.01 -7.36 -10.14
C ILE A 211 -13.09 -8.43 -9.98
N ASN A 212 -12.72 -9.57 -9.40
CA ASN A 212 -13.68 -10.61 -9.06
C ASN A 212 -14.51 -10.19 -7.84
N ARG A 213 -13.84 -9.70 -6.79
CA ARG A 213 -14.48 -9.39 -5.51
C ARG A 213 -13.99 -8.08 -4.96
N ALA A 214 -14.89 -7.20 -4.54
CA ALA A 214 -14.55 -5.92 -3.92
C ALA A 214 -15.02 -5.86 -2.46
N ARG A 215 -14.17 -5.41 -1.53
CA ARG A 215 -14.51 -5.25 -0.10
C ARG A 215 -14.30 -3.82 0.36
N MET A 216 -15.28 -3.28 1.08
CA MET A 216 -15.25 -1.88 1.54
C MET A 216 -15.95 -1.67 2.89
N ASP A 217 -15.66 -0.54 3.54
CA ASP A 217 -16.29 -0.14 4.80
C ASP A 217 -17.61 0.65 4.60
N CYS A 218 -18.25 0.98 5.72
CA CYS A 218 -19.56 1.61 5.82
C CYS A 218 -19.59 3.06 5.30
N GLY A 219 -18.41 3.66 5.19
CA GLY A 219 -18.20 4.90 4.43
C GLY A 219 -18.79 4.79 3.03
N SER A 220 -18.72 3.62 2.41
CA SER A 220 -19.07 3.42 1.00
C SER A 220 -20.49 2.88 0.75
N CYS A 221 -21.36 2.86 1.77
CA CYS A 221 -22.71 2.29 1.64
C CYS A 221 -23.77 3.33 1.22
N SER A 222 -23.50 4.08 0.14
CA SER A 222 -24.48 4.88 -0.61
C SER A 222 -24.90 4.14 -1.88
N GLU A 223 -26.03 4.53 -2.48
CA GLU A 223 -26.57 3.88 -3.68
C GLU A 223 -25.60 3.96 -4.87
N ALA A 224 -25.17 5.18 -5.21
CA ALA A 224 -24.22 5.42 -6.31
C ALA A 224 -22.91 4.66 -6.11
N MET A 225 -22.45 4.51 -4.86
CA MET A 225 -21.24 3.73 -4.59
C MET A 225 -21.43 2.24 -4.85
N VAL A 226 -22.56 1.68 -4.43
CA VAL A 226 -22.87 0.27 -4.67
C VAL A 226 -22.98 0.00 -6.17
N GLU A 227 -23.67 0.86 -6.92
CA GLU A 227 -23.76 0.75 -8.38
C GLU A 227 -22.38 0.83 -9.06
N MET A 228 -21.52 1.76 -8.62
CA MET A 228 -20.16 1.90 -9.16
C MET A 228 -19.35 0.62 -8.94
N VAL A 229 -19.37 0.08 -7.73
CA VAL A 229 -18.60 -1.13 -7.40
C VAL A 229 -19.19 -2.35 -8.10
N GLU A 230 -20.51 -2.48 -8.18
CA GLU A 230 -21.19 -3.55 -8.90
C GLU A 230 -20.89 -3.53 -10.40
N LYS A 231 -20.79 -2.34 -11.01
CA LYS A 231 -20.42 -2.20 -12.43
C LYS A 231 -19.00 -2.69 -12.73
N HIS A 232 -18.08 -2.51 -11.78
CA HIS A 232 -16.65 -2.76 -11.97
C HIS A 232 -16.13 -4.02 -11.26
N SER A 233 -17.01 -4.79 -10.60
CA SER A 233 -16.65 -6.04 -9.93
C SER A 233 -17.74 -7.10 -10.05
N ARG A 234 -17.34 -8.37 -10.11
CA ARG A 234 -18.32 -9.48 -10.18
C ARG A 234 -19.12 -9.60 -8.88
N HIS A 235 -18.47 -9.51 -7.73
CA HIS A 235 -19.12 -9.49 -6.43
C HIS A 235 -18.61 -8.36 -5.54
N PHE A 236 -19.51 -7.76 -4.74
CA PHE A 236 -19.12 -6.76 -3.75
C PHE A 236 -19.52 -7.18 -2.34
N TYR A 237 -18.78 -6.67 -1.36
CA TYR A 237 -19.01 -6.89 0.07
C TYR A 237 -18.78 -5.57 0.80
N ILE A 238 -19.86 -4.83 1.02
CA ILE A 238 -19.81 -3.49 1.59
C ILE A 238 -20.46 -3.53 2.97
N ARG A 239 -19.80 -2.96 3.97
CA ARG A 239 -20.41 -2.83 5.30
C ARG A 239 -21.66 -1.96 5.22
N ALA A 240 -22.81 -2.47 5.65
CA ALA A 240 -24.01 -1.65 5.69
C ALA A 240 -24.00 -0.69 6.90
N ASN A 241 -24.45 0.55 6.66
CA ASN A 241 -24.70 1.51 7.75
C ASN A 241 -25.89 1.07 8.61
N ARG A 242 -25.87 1.48 9.88
CA ARG A 242 -27.02 1.41 10.79
C ARG A 242 -28.18 2.22 10.19
N CYS A 243 -29.14 1.58 9.53
CA CYS A 243 -30.36 2.24 9.04
C CYS A 243 -31.55 1.74 9.85
N VAL A 244 -32.40 2.66 10.32
CA VAL A 244 -33.58 2.32 11.14
C VAL A 244 -34.50 1.34 10.42
N SER A 245 -34.70 1.50 9.11
CA SER A 245 -35.51 0.58 8.29
C SER A 245 -34.97 -0.85 8.24
N LEU A 246 -33.65 -1.03 8.35
CA LEU A 246 -33.03 -2.35 8.39
C LEU A 246 -33.17 -3.01 9.78
N TYR A 247 -33.31 -2.22 10.84
CA TYR A 247 -33.38 -2.78 12.21
C TYR A 247 -34.70 -3.48 12.50
N ASP A 248 -35.83 -2.95 12.04
CA ASP A 248 -37.14 -3.59 12.24
C ASP A 248 -37.16 -5.00 11.64
N ASP A 249 -36.63 -5.14 10.43
CA ASP A 249 -36.43 -6.44 9.77
C ASP A 249 -35.46 -7.32 10.55
N ILE A 250 -34.32 -6.78 11.01
CA ILE A 250 -33.31 -7.52 11.78
C ILE A 250 -33.86 -8.03 13.12
N PHE A 251 -34.69 -7.26 13.82
CA PHE A 251 -35.28 -7.69 15.10
C PHE A 251 -36.38 -8.73 14.91
N ALA A 252 -37.08 -8.69 13.77
CA ALA A 252 -38.06 -9.71 13.39
C ALA A 252 -37.39 -11.03 12.97
N LEU A 253 -36.10 -11.03 12.61
CA LEU A 253 -35.42 -12.23 12.15
C LEU A 253 -35.39 -13.36 13.18
N ARG A 254 -35.59 -14.58 12.66
CA ARG A 254 -35.50 -15.85 13.36
C ARG A 254 -34.58 -16.78 12.57
N GLY A 255 -34.09 -17.85 13.21
CA GLY A 255 -33.20 -18.82 12.55
C GLY A 255 -31.72 -18.42 12.56
N TRP A 256 -31.29 -17.68 13.60
CA TRP A 256 -29.88 -17.38 13.83
C TRP A 256 -29.07 -18.67 14.00
N LYS A 257 -27.94 -18.76 13.30
CA LYS A 257 -27.01 -19.87 13.41
C LYS A 257 -25.77 -19.45 14.20
N THR A 258 -25.47 -20.17 15.28
CA THR A 258 -24.25 -19.97 16.04
C THR A 258 -23.05 -20.53 15.29
N GLU A 259 -22.04 -19.70 15.08
CA GLU A 259 -20.80 -20.04 14.39
C GLU A 259 -19.59 -19.54 15.18
N TYR A 260 -18.51 -20.33 15.18
CA TYR A 260 -17.25 -19.95 15.80
C TYR A 260 -16.27 -19.48 14.73
N ILE A 261 -16.01 -18.16 14.71
CA ILE A 261 -15.13 -17.53 13.73
C ILE A 261 -13.97 -16.86 14.47
N ASN A 262 -12.74 -17.20 14.11
CA ASN A 262 -11.52 -16.66 14.71
C ASN A 262 -11.49 -16.75 16.26
N GLY A 263 -12.06 -17.81 16.83
CA GLY A 263 -12.09 -18.04 18.29
C GLY A 263 -13.18 -17.26 19.04
N HIS A 264 -14.06 -16.54 18.34
CA HIS A 264 -15.21 -15.86 18.93
C HIS A 264 -16.52 -16.47 18.44
N GLU A 265 -17.50 -16.53 19.34
CA GLU A 265 -18.85 -16.99 19.04
C GLU A 265 -19.67 -15.84 18.45
N PHE A 266 -20.30 -16.11 17.30
CA PHE A 266 -21.19 -15.19 16.63
C PHE A 266 -22.48 -15.88 16.25
N GLU A 267 -23.57 -15.12 16.22
CA GLU A 267 -24.82 -15.57 15.61
C GLU A 267 -24.94 -14.89 14.25
N ILE A 268 -25.17 -15.69 13.21
CA ILE A 268 -25.20 -15.22 11.82
C ILE A 268 -26.53 -15.60 11.18
N CYS A 269 -27.08 -14.67 10.40
CA CYS A 269 -28.27 -14.87 9.59
C CYS A 269 -28.15 -14.01 8.32
N SER A 270 -28.95 -14.29 7.29
CA SER A 270 -29.05 -13.43 6.12
C SER A 270 -30.47 -13.22 5.65
N ILE A 271 -30.70 -12.08 5.03
CA ILE A 271 -31.97 -11.70 4.40
C ILE A 271 -31.72 -11.12 3.02
N ILE A 272 -32.76 -11.10 2.21
CA ILE A 272 -32.82 -10.23 1.04
C ILE A 272 -33.48 -8.93 1.50
N ALA A 273 -32.76 -7.82 1.34
CA ALA A 273 -33.23 -6.50 1.74
C ALA A 273 -33.20 -5.56 0.55
N GLU A 274 -34.33 -4.91 0.30
CA GLU A 274 -34.44 -3.83 -0.68
C GLU A 274 -34.08 -2.51 0.00
N LYS A 275 -32.79 -2.16 -0.04
CA LYS A 275 -32.31 -0.93 0.60
C LYS A 275 -32.62 0.32 -0.24
N TRP A 276 -32.66 0.16 -1.55
CA TRP A 276 -32.99 1.20 -2.53
C TRP A 276 -34.03 0.65 -3.50
N VAL A 277 -34.89 1.54 -4.01
CA VAL A 277 -36.02 1.18 -4.87
C VAL A 277 -35.53 0.35 -6.07
N GLY A 278 -36.09 -0.85 -6.22
CA GLY A 278 -35.75 -1.78 -7.31
C GLY A 278 -34.43 -2.52 -7.13
N LYS A 279 -33.75 -2.40 -5.98
CA LYS A 279 -32.45 -3.01 -5.70
C LYS A 279 -32.48 -3.86 -4.44
N ALA A 280 -32.84 -5.13 -4.63
CA ALA A 280 -32.78 -6.15 -3.61
C ALA A 280 -31.38 -6.76 -3.56
N TYR A 281 -30.71 -6.64 -2.42
CA TYR A 281 -29.39 -7.24 -2.17
C TYR A 281 -29.45 -8.21 -0.99
N ARG A 282 -28.49 -9.12 -0.92
CA ARG A 282 -28.32 -9.96 0.26
C ARG A 282 -27.64 -9.15 1.36
N LEU A 283 -28.23 -9.22 2.55
CA LEU A 283 -27.69 -8.66 3.77
C LEU A 283 -27.31 -9.79 4.71
N VAL A 284 -26.01 -10.03 4.90
CA VAL A 284 -25.51 -10.98 5.89
C VAL A 284 -25.28 -10.24 7.20
N ILE A 285 -25.95 -10.69 8.26
CA ILE A 285 -25.96 -10.04 9.57
C ILE A 285 -25.24 -10.94 10.55
N GLN A 286 -24.18 -10.42 11.14
CA GLN A 286 -23.47 -11.01 12.25
C GLN A 286 -23.86 -10.25 13.52
N ARG A 287 -24.18 -10.96 14.61
CA ARG A 287 -24.39 -10.36 15.92
C ARG A 287 -23.57 -11.05 17.01
N GLN A 288 -23.12 -10.26 17.98
CA GLN A 288 -22.34 -10.72 19.13
C GLN A 288 -22.93 -10.11 20.40
N ARG A 289 -23.09 -10.91 21.47
CA ARG A 289 -23.52 -10.39 22.77
C ARG A 289 -22.52 -9.38 23.32
N SER A 290 -22.99 -8.22 23.76
CA SER A 290 -22.13 -7.20 24.37
C SER A 290 -21.67 -7.67 25.76
N ILE A 291 -20.36 -7.58 26.04
CA ILE A 291 -19.76 -8.03 27.31
C ILE A 291 -19.75 -6.90 28.35
N ASN A 292 -19.95 -5.64 27.93
CA ASN A 292 -19.95 -4.49 28.83
C ASN A 292 -21.37 -4.13 29.29
N LYS A 293 -21.67 -4.50 30.54
CA LYS A 293 -22.81 -4.03 31.32
C LYS A 293 -22.57 -2.60 31.79
N GLU A 294 -22.88 -1.62 30.95
CA GLU A 294 -23.39 -0.32 31.41
C GLU A 294 -24.42 0.13 30.37
N LEU A 295 -25.68 0.13 30.80
CA LEU A 295 -26.87 0.40 30.00
C LEU A 295 -26.83 1.85 29.49
N ASP A 296 -26.36 2.05 28.26
CA ASP A 296 -26.86 3.15 27.46
C ASP A 296 -28.22 2.71 26.89
N LEU A 297 -29.30 3.43 27.23
CA LEU A 297 -30.72 3.09 27.00
C LEU A 297 -31.11 2.80 25.52
N TRP A 298 -30.15 2.85 24.60
CA TRP A 298 -30.32 2.77 23.15
C TRP A 298 -29.50 1.66 22.48
N GLU A 299 -28.54 1.03 23.18
CA GLU A 299 -27.76 -0.10 22.63
C GLU A 299 -28.25 -1.42 23.24
N GLY A 300 -28.91 -2.24 22.42
CA GLY A 300 -29.44 -3.54 22.85
C GLY A 300 -28.38 -4.57 23.24
N GLU A 301 -28.82 -5.77 23.63
CA GLU A 301 -27.97 -6.88 24.12
C GLU A 301 -26.87 -7.33 23.13
N TYR A 302 -27.00 -6.98 21.84
CA TYR A 302 -26.13 -7.44 20.77
C TYR A 302 -25.53 -6.28 19.96
N THR A 303 -24.25 -6.43 19.59
CA THR A 303 -23.61 -5.63 18.55
C THR A 303 -23.89 -6.25 17.18
N TYR A 304 -24.56 -5.51 16.30
CA TYR A 304 -24.90 -5.94 14.94
C TYR A 304 -23.88 -5.45 13.91
N ARG A 305 -23.60 -6.32 12.95
CA ARG A 305 -22.54 -6.19 11.96
C ARG A 305 -23.09 -6.69 10.62
N CYS A 306 -23.56 -5.78 9.76
CA CYS A 306 -24.24 -6.14 8.52
C CYS A 306 -23.33 -5.94 7.29
N ILE A 307 -23.31 -6.92 6.39
CA ILE A 307 -22.57 -6.90 5.13
C ILE A 307 -23.58 -6.98 3.99
N LEU A 308 -23.60 -5.97 3.13
CA LEU A 308 -24.38 -5.92 1.91
C LEU A 308 -23.58 -6.55 0.77
N THR A 309 -24.20 -7.45 0.01
CA THR A 309 -23.53 -8.15 -1.09
C THR A 309 -24.51 -8.59 -2.19
N ASN A 310 -23.99 -8.73 -3.41
CA ASN A 310 -24.65 -9.40 -4.54
C ASN A 310 -24.21 -10.88 -4.68
N ASP A 311 -23.53 -11.46 -3.68
CA ASP A 311 -23.24 -12.90 -3.64
C ASP A 311 -24.40 -13.67 -2.97
N TYR A 312 -25.21 -14.31 -3.80
CA TYR A 312 -26.35 -15.14 -3.39
C TYR A 312 -26.00 -16.63 -3.25
N THR A 313 -24.76 -17.02 -3.52
CA THR A 313 -24.35 -18.43 -3.64
C THR A 313 -23.52 -18.90 -2.46
N SER A 314 -22.63 -18.05 -1.94
CA SER A 314 -21.78 -18.40 -0.79
C SER A 314 -22.59 -18.55 0.50
N THR A 315 -22.09 -19.32 1.46
CA THR A 315 -22.73 -19.42 2.77
C THR A 315 -22.53 -18.13 3.58
N ASP A 316 -23.40 -17.87 4.55
CA ASP A 316 -23.28 -16.70 5.43
C ASP A 316 -21.93 -16.66 6.17
N ARG A 317 -21.45 -17.85 6.56
CA ARG A 317 -20.14 -18.02 7.20
C ARG A 317 -19.01 -17.65 6.25
N ASP A 318 -19.03 -18.14 5.01
CA ASP A 318 -18.00 -17.84 4.02
C ASP A 318 -17.90 -16.35 3.74
N ILE A 319 -19.05 -15.66 3.66
CA ILE A 319 -19.12 -14.21 3.45
C ILE A 319 -18.48 -13.47 4.62
N VAL A 320 -18.78 -13.87 5.87
CA VAL A 320 -18.19 -13.24 7.06
C VAL A 320 -16.69 -13.51 7.16
N GLU A 321 -16.24 -14.76 6.95
CA GLU A 321 -14.81 -15.11 6.95
C GLU A 321 -14.05 -14.38 5.83
N TYR A 322 -14.66 -14.26 4.65
CA TYR A 322 -14.09 -13.54 3.53
C TYR A 322 -13.98 -12.03 3.80
N TYR A 323 -15.02 -11.42 4.37
CA TYR A 323 -15.02 -10.00 4.72
C TYR A 323 -13.99 -9.69 5.81
N ASN A 324 -13.81 -10.58 6.79
CA ASN A 324 -12.84 -10.40 7.87
C ASN A 324 -11.38 -10.36 7.37
N LYS A 325 -11.07 -10.93 6.21
CA LYS A 325 -9.74 -10.83 5.57
C LYS A 325 -9.37 -9.40 5.16
N ARG A 326 -10.33 -8.45 5.13
CA ARG A 326 -10.09 -7.01 4.92
C ARG A 326 -9.07 -6.44 5.92
N GLY A 327 -8.94 -7.01 7.12
CA GLY A 327 -7.90 -6.64 8.09
C GLY A 327 -6.45 -6.81 7.56
N GLY A 328 -6.25 -7.48 6.42
CA GLY A 328 -4.97 -7.47 5.71
C GLY A 328 -4.54 -6.08 5.25
N ALA A 329 -5.48 -5.21 4.85
CA ALA A 329 -5.19 -3.84 4.42
C ALA A 329 -4.56 -3.01 5.55
N GLU A 330 -5.01 -3.16 6.80
CA GLU A 330 -4.41 -2.48 7.95
C GLU A 330 -2.92 -2.81 8.12
N ARG A 331 -2.52 -4.05 7.82
CA ARG A 331 -1.11 -4.46 7.85
C ARG A 331 -0.29 -3.76 6.76
N VAL A 332 -0.86 -3.61 5.56
CA VAL A 332 -0.22 -2.87 4.45
C VAL A 332 -0.01 -1.41 4.87
N LEU A 333 -1.01 -0.78 5.47
CA LEU A 333 -0.93 0.61 5.92
C LEU A 333 0.06 0.79 7.07
N ASP A 334 0.12 -0.17 8.00
CA ASP A 334 1.11 -0.19 9.07
C ASP A 334 2.55 -0.38 8.54
N ASP A 335 2.74 -1.22 7.51
CA ASP A 335 4.01 -1.32 6.76
C ASP A 335 4.41 0.04 6.15
N MET A 336 3.48 0.74 5.49
CA MET A 336 3.77 2.02 4.87
C MET A 336 4.16 3.09 5.90
N ASN A 337 3.43 3.15 7.02
CA ASN A 337 3.67 4.09 8.10
C ASN A 337 5.02 3.90 8.80
N ASN A 338 5.36 2.65 9.14
CA ASN A 338 6.53 2.36 9.97
C ASN A 338 7.77 1.92 9.16
N GLY A 339 7.58 1.40 7.94
CA GLY A 339 8.65 0.85 7.10
C GLY A 339 9.01 1.70 5.89
N PHE A 340 8.07 2.49 5.35
CA PHE A 340 8.27 3.23 4.09
C PHE A 340 7.96 4.74 4.23
N GLY A 341 8.09 5.27 5.44
CA GLY A 341 8.23 6.72 5.66
C GLY A 341 6.94 7.55 5.62
N TRP A 342 5.74 6.96 5.56
CA TRP A 342 4.50 7.75 5.51
C TRP A 342 4.26 8.60 6.76
N LYS A 343 4.82 8.22 7.92
CA LYS A 343 4.83 9.05 9.14
C LYS A 343 5.77 10.27 9.06
N ARG A 344 6.64 10.35 8.05
CA ARG A 344 7.69 11.36 7.93
C ARG A 344 7.67 11.96 6.52
N LEU A 345 6.55 12.61 6.21
CA LEU A 345 6.34 13.26 4.92
C LEU A 345 7.43 14.33 4.67
N PRO A 346 8.10 14.33 3.50
CA PRO A 346 9.26 15.21 3.27
C PRO A 346 8.90 16.62 2.80
N LYS A 347 7.65 16.88 2.42
CA LYS A 347 7.25 18.14 1.77
C LYS A 347 6.19 18.89 2.56
N SER A 348 6.03 20.18 2.25
CA SER A 348 5.11 21.07 2.96
C SER A 348 3.68 20.97 2.43
N PHE A 349 3.48 20.53 1.20
CA PHE A 349 2.18 20.51 0.53
C PHE A 349 1.69 19.10 0.24
N MET A 350 0.36 18.91 0.26
CA MET A 350 -0.30 17.64 -0.01
C MET A 350 0.06 17.10 -1.40
N ALA A 351 0.12 17.97 -2.41
CA ALA A 351 0.41 17.59 -3.78
C ALA A 351 1.79 16.94 -3.92
N GLU A 352 2.83 17.57 -3.39
CA GLU A 352 4.19 17.02 -3.39
C GLU A 352 4.28 15.74 -2.52
N ASN A 353 3.57 15.71 -1.38
CA ASN A 353 3.55 14.51 -0.54
C ASN A 353 2.80 13.34 -1.19
N THR A 354 1.83 13.59 -2.06
CA THR A 354 1.12 12.53 -2.81
C THR A 354 2.07 11.78 -3.73
N VAL A 355 2.97 12.50 -4.40
CA VAL A 355 4.07 11.90 -5.16
C VAL A 355 4.90 10.99 -4.27
N PHE A 356 5.31 11.47 -3.09
CA PHE A 356 6.07 10.67 -2.14
C PHE A 356 5.32 9.40 -1.68
N LEU A 357 4.01 9.48 -1.41
CA LEU A 357 3.19 8.32 -1.06
C LEU A 357 3.18 7.28 -2.18
N LEU A 358 3.05 7.71 -3.44
CA LEU A 358 3.03 6.82 -4.61
C LEU A 358 4.41 6.19 -4.87
N LEU A 359 5.50 6.96 -4.79
CA LEU A 359 6.85 6.43 -4.96
C LEU A 359 7.21 5.41 -3.89
N THR A 360 6.86 5.69 -2.63
CA THR A 360 7.10 4.75 -1.52
C THR A 360 6.20 3.52 -1.61
N ALA A 361 4.98 3.64 -2.12
CA ALA A 361 4.11 2.49 -2.39
C ALA A 361 4.69 1.57 -3.49
N LEU A 362 5.24 2.14 -4.56
CA LEU A 362 5.97 1.39 -5.59
C LEU A 362 7.17 0.64 -4.97
N ILE A 363 7.96 1.32 -4.14
CA ILE A 363 9.10 0.72 -3.43
C ILE A 363 8.65 -0.43 -2.52
N ARG A 364 7.53 -0.26 -1.79
CA ARG A 364 6.96 -1.31 -0.94
C ARG A 364 6.46 -2.49 -1.75
N ASN A 365 5.81 -2.25 -2.89
CA ASN A 365 5.38 -3.32 -3.80
C ASN A 365 6.57 -4.11 -4.32
N PHE A 366 7.66 -3.44 -4.69
CA PHE A 366 8.91 -4.10 -5.07
C PHE A 366 9.51 -4.93 -3.91
N TYR A 367 9.47 -4.41 -2.68
CA TYR A 367 9.84 -5.20 -1.50
C TYR A 367 9.00 -6.49 -1.37
N ARG A 368 7.69 -6.42 -1.64
CA ARG A 368 6.82 -7.62 -1.64
C ARG A 368 7.19 -8.64 -2.71
N HIS A 369 7.62 -8.18 -3.88
CA HIS A 369 8.16 -9.06 -4.90
C HIS A 369 9.41 -9.78 -4.38
N LEU A 370 10.36 -9.05 -3.80
CA LEU A 370 11.61 -9.62 -3.27
C LEU A 370 11.38 -10.65 -2.15
N ILE A 371 10.57 -10.30 -1.15
CA ILE A 371 10.33 -11.17 0.01
C ILE A 371 9.50 -12.42 -0.33
N SER A 372 8.87 -12.44 -1.50
CA SER A 372 8.11 -13.59 -2.00
C SER A 372 8.98 -14.66 -2.65
N ASP A 373 10.24 -14.33 -2.98
CA ASP A 373 11.23 -15.24 -3.52
C ASP A 373 11.54 -16.37 -2.51
N ALA A 374 11.52 -17.62 -3.00
CA ALA A 374 11.78 -18.80 -2.17
C ALA A 374 13.18 -18.77 -1.54
N ASN A 375 14.15 -18.14 -2.20
CA ASN A 375 15.52 -17.98 -1.70
C ASN A 375 15.56 -17.15 -0.42
N MET A 376 14.60 -16.27 -0.15
CA MET A 376 14.60 -15.48 1.08
C MET A 376 14.44 -16.36 2.34
N LYS A 377 13.89 -17.57 2.20
CA LYS A 377 13.78 -18.52 3.33
C LYS A 377 15.14 -18.95 3.89
N SER A 378 16.19 -19.01 3.06
CA SER A 378 17.54 -19.39 3.51
C SER A 378 18.17 -18.34 4.43
N PHE A 379 17.71 -17.09 4.34
CA PHE A 379 18.04 -16.01 5.28
C PHE A 379 17.13 -16.00 6.51
N GLY A 380 16.24 -16.99 6.67
CA GLY A 380 15.25 -17.03 7.75
C GLY A 380 14.20 -15.93 7.64
N LEU A 381 13.90 -15.46 6.42
CA LEU A 381 12.85 -14.50 6.14
C LEU A 381 11.55 -15.22 5.73
N LYS A 382 10.42 -14.65 6.13
CA LYS A 382 9.09 -15.10 5.76
C LYS A 382 8.46 -14.06 4.84
N ARG A 383 7.44 -14.44 4.06
CA ARG A 383 6.64 -13.47 3.29
C ARG A 383 6.06 -12.37 4.18
N THR A 384 5.81 -12.62 5.46
CA THR A 384 5.30 -11.61 6.41
C THR A 384 6.38 -10.83 7.16
N SER A 385 7.66 -11.06 6.85
CA SER A 385 8.76 -10.30 7.45
C SER A 385 8.62 -8.82 7.09
N ARG A 386 8.91 -7.96 8.07
CA ARG A 386 8.95 -6.49 7.89
C ARG A 386 10.29 -6.10 7.26
N ILE A 387 10.31 -4.94 6.60
CA ILE A 387 11.53 -4.41 5.95
C ILE A 387 12.71 -4.34 6.93
N LYS A 388 12.50 -3.92 8.19
CA LYS A 388 13.55 -3.88 9.21
C LYS A 388 14.22 -5.24 9.45
N THR A 389 13.43 -6.32 9.51
CA THR A 389 13.95 -7.69 9.63
C THR A 389 14.72 -8.10 8.37
N PHE A 390 14.23 -7.70 7.20
CA PHE A 390 14.92 -7.92 5.93
C PHE A 390 16.28 -7.21 5.87
N VAL A 391 16.35 -5.95 6.33
CA VAL A 391 17.61 -5.20 6.42
C VAL A 391 18.62 -5.97 7.28
N PHE A 392 18.24 -6.36 8.50
CA PHE A 392 19.16 -7.06 9.41
C PHE A 392 19.64 -8.42 8.89
N LYS A 393 18.78 -9.17 8.21
CA LYS A 393 19.09 -10.56 7.82
C LYS A 393 19.70 -10.68 6.42
N TYR A 394 19.49 -9.70 5.55
CA TYR A 394 19.89 -9.77 4.15
C TYR A 394 20.75 -8.58 3.70
N VAL A 395 20.37 -7.34 4.04
CA VAL A 395 21.08 -6.15 3.54
C VAL A 395 22.35 -5.87 4.33
N SER A 396 22.29 -5.98 5.65
CA SER A 396 23.38 -5.69 6.59
C SER A 396 24.43 -6.79 6.62
N VAL A 397 25.27 -6.83 5.57
CA VAL A 397 26.41 -7.74 5.46
C VAL A 397 27.64 -6.97 4.98
N PRO A 398 28.83 -7.16 5.58
CA PRO A 398 30.03 -6.48 5.13
C PRO A 398 30.40 -6.91 3.71
N ALA A 399 30.70 -5.95 2.84
CA ALA A 399 31.13 -6.24 1.48
C ALA A 399 32.12 -5.22 0.92
N LYS A 400 32.84 -5.64 -0.12
CA LYS A 400 33.83 -4.84 -0.84
C LYS A 400 33.80 -5.15 -2.32
N TRP A 401 33.68 -4.12 -3.14
CA TRP A 401 33.93 -4.24 -4.58
C TRP A 401 35.43 -4.30 -4.84
N ILE A 402 35.86 -5.30 -5.61
CA ILE A 402 37.21 -5.38 -6.16
C ILE A 402 37.12 -5.41 -7.69
N LYS A 403 38.17 -4.92 -8.33
CA LYS A 403 38.32 -5.02 -9.78
C LYS A 403 39.44 -6.01 -10.08
N THR A 404 39.09 -7.12 -10.72
CA THR A 404 40.05 -8.14 -11.15
C THR A 404 39.95 -8.27 -12.66
N ALA A 405 41.05 -8.01 -13.35
CA ALA A 405 41.09 -7.84 -14.81
C ALA A 405 40.04 -6.81 -15.30
N ARG A 406 38.98 -7.26 -15.99
CA ARG A 406 37.90 -6.43 -16.55
C ARG A 406 36.55 -6.64 -15.86
N GLN A 407 36.49 -7.41 -14.79
CA GLN A 407 35.26 -7.72 -14.06
C GLN A 407 35.24 -7.02 -12.69
N HIS A 408 34.05 -6.54 -12.32
CA HIS A 408 33.77 -6.09 -10.97
C HIS A 408 33.28 -7.29 -10.16
N ILE A 409 33.93 -7.58 -9.04
CA ILE A 409 33.61 -8.69 -8.16
C ILE A 409 33.20 -8.12 -6.81
N LEU A 410 32.04 -8.51 -6.29
CA LEU A 410 31.58 -8.15 -4.96
C LEU A 410 32.00 -9.24 -3.97
N ASN A 411 32.98 -8.94 -3.12
CA ASN A 411 33.34 -9.81 -2.01
C ASN A 411 32.38 -9.55 -0.85
N ILE A 412 31.71 -10.60 -0.37
CA ILE A 412 30.83 -10.56 0.80
C ILE A 412 31.50 -11.34 1.93
N TYR A 413 31.67 -10.69 3.09
CA TYR A 413 32.38 -11.27 4.23
C TYR A 413 31.37 -11.83 5.23
N THR A 414 30.99 -13.09 5.01
CA THR A 414 29.98 -13.78 5.83
C THR A 414 30.22 -15.28 5.83
N SER A 415 29.80 -15.96 6.90
CA SER A 415 29.72 -17.43 6.97
C SER A 415 28.38 -17.98 6.45
N ASN A 416 27.47 -17.11 6.03
CA ASN A 416 26.18 -17.53 5.50
C ASN A 416 26.26 -17.82 4.00
N ASP A 417 26.37 -19.11 3.65
CA ASP A 417 26.47 -19.58 2.26
C ASP A 417 25.22 -19.27 1.42
N ALA A 418 24.10 -18.89 2.03
CA ALA A 418 22.89 -18.45 1.31
C ALA A 418 23.17 -17.29 0.33
N TYR A 419 24.15 -16.44 0.65
CA TYR A 419 24.56 -15.36 -0.25
C TYR A 419 25.16 -15.89 -1.56
N MET A 420 25.75 -17.09 -1.60
CA MET A 420 26.20 -17.68 -2.86
C MET A 420 25.03 -17.97 -3.80
N MET A 421 23.85 -18.34 -3.28
CA MET A 421 22.65 -18.58 -4.10
C MET A 421 21.96 -17.28 -4.52
N ALA A 422 21.93 -16.29 -3.63
CA ALA A 422 21.31 -14.99 -3.91
C ALA A 422 21.99 -14.22 -5.05
N PHE A 423 23.27 -14.51 -5.32
CA PHE A 423 24.07 -13.86 -6.37
C PHE A 423 24.36 -14.77 -7.59
N LYS A 424 23.99 -16.07 -7.54
CA LYS A 424 24.32 -17.04 -8.60
C LYS A 424 23.40 -17.01 -9.82
N PHE A 425 22.27 -16.29 -9.77
CA PHE A 425 21.26 -16.34 -10.84
C PHE A 425 21.17 -15.11 -11.75
N ASP A 426 22.03 -14.10 -11.60
CA ASP A 426 21.86 -12.83 -12.33
C ASP A 426 23.11 -12.31 -13.07
N PHE A 427 24.20 -13.08 -13.14
CA PHE A 427 25.40 -12.75 -13.94
C PHE A 427 25.61 -13.77 -15.06
N GLY A 428 24.67 -13.81 -16.00
CA GLY A 428 24.80 -14.49 -17.29
C GLY A 428 24.84 -13.47 -18.41
#